data_AF-A0A813TZ43-F1
#
_entry.id   AF-A0A813TZ43-F1
#
_cell.length_a   1.000
_cell.length_b   1.000
_cell.length_c   1.000
_cell.angle_alpha   90.00
_cell.angle_beta   90.00
_cell.angle_gamma   90.00
#
_symmetry.space_group_name_H-M   'P 1'
#
loop_
_entity.id
_entity.type
_entity.pdbx_description
1 polymer ?
#
loop_
_entity_poly.entity_id
_entity_poly.type
_entity_poly.pdbx_seq_one_letter_code
_entity_poly.pdbx_strand_id
1 'polypeptide(L)'
;MFFGDETTVPIETVSKIKYQLIERKKLHFRCCQVNDIMCIIALFGLLSMIIDTELRLNDIESNLLIFLRPSISISTLLLVGLILYYHALNIQLYTINNHIADWRVTIDFRALLLVLCEVLVCSIHPFAFDDKTLSTESAWLKIFLTFPMFARLYLIARSVTLHSRLVNAASSRTIGYLNRVPVTISFILRAFLQIYPAGIWSAVMILMLFISTWSLRTCEKGMWLPLKSPSIDTPSSLATFSNAMWFTIVTFTTVGYGDLVPQTYCGQGVSIVIAFFGVFASAVLIAVFTSKISLDRSEQVVLDFVTRINRAREYRKKTMEIIQYSVRAWFLKRHGHHYRALFNSLYRLHTAMRQARQIKQEQRNAVNSNESLMTTLADVTEEQKNNEKSLNKIKQQIGLIEEKLIRLESKLNTVINILTKTIPERQQHSWL
;
A
#
# COMPACT_ATOMS: atom_id res chain seq x y z
N MET A 1 -19.98 -41.01 29.74
CA MET A 1 -21.38 -40.70 29.38
C MET A 1 -21.61 -39.21 29.56
N PHE A 2 -21.06 -38.39 28.65
CA PHE A 2 -21.30 -36.95 28.55
C PHE A 2 -21.05 -36.54 27.09
N PHE A 3 -21.95 -36.99 26.22
CA PHE A 3 -22.19 -36.33 24.93
C PHE A 3 -23.54 -35.63 25.11
N GLY A 4 -23.49 -34.38 25.58
CA GLY A 4 -24.65 -33.51 25.67
C GLY A 4 -24.86 -32.81 24.35
N ASP A 5 -26.01 -33.09 23.74
CA ASP A 5 -26.76 -32.35 22.73
C ASP A 5 -25.98 -31.49 21.72
N GLU A 6 -25.99 -31.95 20.47
CA GLU A 6 -25.93 -31.08 19.31
C GLU A 6 -26.99 -29.99 19.47
N THR A 7 -26.56 -28.76 19.74
CA THR A 7 -27.40 -27.57 19.77
C THR A 7 -28.02 -27.38 18.39
N THR A 8 -29.22 -27.92 18.19
CA THR A 8 -30.04 -27.68 17.00
C THR A 8 -30.43 -26.20 17.01
N VAL A 9 -29.69 -25.40 16.25
CA VAL A 9 -30.01 -23.98 16.06
C VAL A 9 -31.42 -23.91 15.47
N PRO A 10 -32.38 -23.23 16.12
CA PRO A 10 -33.79 -23.28 15.70
C PRO A 10 -33.94 -22.81 14.27
N ILE A 11 -34.71 -23.53 13.45
CA ILE A 11 -34.87 -23.31 12.00
C ILE A 11 -35.24 -21.85 11.67
N GLU A 12 -36.00 -21.20 12.56
CA GLU A 12 -36.38 -19.78 12.47
C GLU A 12 -35.20 -18.81 12.59
N THR A 13 -34.19 -19.14 13.40
CA THR A 13 -32.97 -18.32 13.50
C THR A 13 -32.09 -18.47 12.25
N VAL A 14 -32.01 -19.68 11.68
CA VAL A 14 -31.28 -19.93 10.42
C VAL A 14 -31.92 -19.19 9.25
N SER A 15 -33.25 -19.18 9.15
CA SER A 15 -33.98 -18.45 8.10
C SER A 15 -33.81 -16.94 8.23
N LYS A 16 -33.85 -16.40 9.46
CA LYS A 16 -33.60 -14.97 9.75
C LYS A 16 -32.17 -14.55 9.40
N ILE A 17 -31.16 -15.34 9.75
CA ILE A 17 -29.76 -15.08 9.40
C ILE A 17 -29.57 -15.12 7.88
N LYS A 18 -30.16 -16.13 7.20
CA LYS A 18 -30.10 -16.24 5.74
C LYS A 18 -30.72 -15.03 5.04
N TYR A 19 -31.88 -14.57 5.51
CA TYR A 19 -32.54 -13.37 5.00
C TYR A 19 -31.64 -12.13 5.14
N GLN A 20 -31.07 -11.91 6.33
CA GLN A 20 -30.16 -10.78 6.59
C GLN A 20 -28.90 -10.83 5.71
N LEU A 21 -28.34 -12.01 5.46
CA LEU A 21 -27.19 -12.16 4.57
C LEU A 21 -27.53 -11.80 3.12
N ILE A 22 -28.71 -12.21 2.64
CA ILE A 22 -29.21 -11.86 1.30
C ILE A 22 -29.41 -10.34 1.19
N GLU A 23 -30.04 -9.74 2.20
CA GLU A 23 -30.27 -8.30 2.25
C GLU A 23 -28.96 -7.50 2.27
N ARG A 24 -27.99 -7.89 3.10
CA ARG A 24 -26.63 -7.30 3.12
C ARG A 24 -25.96 -7.38 1.76
N LYS A 25 -26.03 -8.54 1.09
CA LYS A 25 -25.44 -8.72 -0.25
C LYS A 25 -26.12 -7.84 -1.30
N LYS A 26 -27.45 -7.72 -1.24
CA LYS A 26 -28.24 -6.86 -2.14
C LYS A 26 -27.91 -5.38 -1.92
N LEU A 27 -27.77 -4.95 -0.67
CA LEU A 27 -27.44 -3.57 -0.33
C LEU A 27 -26.01 -3.21 -0.74
N HIS A 28 -25.04 -4.10 -0.49
CA HIS A 28 -23.65 -3.94 -0.96
C HIS A 28 -23.57 -3.83 -2.48
N PHE A 29 -24.31 -4.68 -3.20
CA PHE A 29 -24.41 -4.62 -4.65
C PHE A 29 -24.97 -3.27 -5.14
N ARG A 30 -26.03 -2.75 -4.49
CA ARG A 30 -26.56 -1.41 -4.78
C ARG A 30 -25.54 -0.31 -4.52
N CYS A 31 -24.76 -0.40 -3.44
CA CYS A 31 -23.69 0.57 -3.14
C CYS A 31 -22.64 0.59 -4.27
N CYS A 32 -22.23 -0.58 -4.77
CA CYS A 32 -21.31 -0.67 -5.92
C CYS A 32 -21.92 -0.03 -7.18
N GLN A 33 -23.17 -0.37 -7.52
CA GLN A 33 -23.86 0.19 -8.69
C GLN A 33 -23.97 1.72 -8.63
N VAL A 34 -24.39 2.27 -7.48
CA VAL A 34 -24.49 3.72 -7.29
C VAL A 34 -23.12 4.37 -7.43
N ASN A 35 -22.08 3.78 -6.85
CA ASN A 35 -20.72 4.29 -6.98
C ASN A 35 -20.22 4.31 -8.44
N ASP A 36 -20.56 3.31 -9.25
CA ASP A 36 -20.17 3.29 -10.66
C ASP A 36 -20.90 4.36 -11.46
N ILE A 37 -22.20 4.56 -11.19
CA ILE A 37 -22.97 5.65 -11.78
C ILE A 37 -22.35 7.00 -11.38
N MET A 38 -21.99 7.19 -10.11
CA MET A 38 -21.28 8.39 -9.65
C MET A 38 -19.97 8.61 -10.42
N CYS A 39 -19.18 7.55 -10.61
CA CYS A 39 -17.92 7.63 -11.35
C CYS A 39 -18.14 8.03 -12.81
N ILE A 40 -19.13 7.44 -13.48
CA ILE A 40 -19.47 7.76 -14.87
C ILE A 40 -19.91 9.22 -15.01
N ILE A 41 -20.76 9.69 -14.10
CA ILE A 41 -21.29 11.06 -14.14
C ILE A 41 -20.20 12.08 -13.81
N ALA A 42 -19.31 11.76 -12.87
CA ALA A 42 -18.14 12.60 -12.58
C ALA A 42 -17.20 12.71 -13.79
N LEU A 43 -16.94 11.59 -14.48
CA LEU A 43 -16.14 11.57 -15.71
C LEU A 43 -16.78 12.36 -16.84
N PHE A 44 -18.10 12.22 -17.02
CA PHE A 44 -18.86 12.98 -18.01
C PHE A 44 -18.81 14.49 -17.73
N GLY A 45 -18.97 14.90 -16.46
CA GLY A 45 -18.86 16.31 -16.06
C GLY A 45 -17.45 16.87 -16.27
N LEU A 46 -16.41 16.09 -15.99
CA LEU A 46 -15.02 16.48 -16.22
C LEU A 46 -14.73 16.62 -17.73
N LEU A 47 -15.15 15.65 -18.54
CA LEU A 47 -14.96 15.69 -19.99
C LEU A 47 -15.73 16.86 -20.62
N SER A 48 -16.98 17.10 -20.19
CA SER A 48 -17.77 18.25 -20.64
C SER A 48 -17.10 19.57 -20.26
N MET A 49 -16.51 19.67 -19.07
CA MET A 49 -15.74 20.84 -18.64
C MET A 49 -14.47 21.05 -19.48
N ILE A 50 -13.72 19.99 -19.80
CA ILE A 50 -12.54 20.09 -20.68
C ILE A 50 -12.97 20.61 -22.05
N ILE A 51 -14.02 20.04 -22.64
CA ILE A 51 -14.50 20.45 -23.97
C ILE A 51 -14.99 21.90 -23.95
N ASP A 52 -15.80 22.30 -22.96
CA ASP A 52 -16.25 23.69 -22.81
C ASP A 52 -15.06 24.67 -22.72
N THR A 53 -14.05 24.32 -21.93
CA THR A 53 -12.85 25.13 -21.76
C THR A 53 -12.05 25.22 -23.06
N GLU A 54 -11.84 24.11 -23.78
CA GLU A 54 -11.11 24.11 -25.06
C GLU A 54 -11.82 24.93 -26.15
N LEU A 55 -13.15 24.81 -26.25
CA LEU A 55 -13.94 25.59 -27.21
C LEU A 55 -13.85 27.08 -26.90
N ARG A 56 -13.93 27.45 -25.61
CA ARG A 56 -13.82 28.84 -25.16
C ARG A 56 -12.43 29.42 -25.41
N LEU A 57 -11.38 28.66 -25.12
CA LEU A 57 -10.00 29.12 -25.31
C LEU A 57 -9.62 29.28 -26.78
N ASN A 58 -10.29 28.58 -27.69
CA ASN A 58 -10.06 28.69 -29.14
C ASN A 58 -11.02 29.67 -29.84
N ASP A 59 -11.86 30.37 -29.08
CA ASP A 59 -12.86 31.34 -29.60
C ASP A 59 -13.82 30.73 -30.64
N ILE A 60 -14.15 29.44 -30.47
CA ILE A 60 -15.06 28.72 -31.36
C ILE A 60 -16.48 28.87 -30.81
N GLU A 61 -17.22 29.85 -31.33
CA GLU A 61 -18.65 29.96 -31.06
C GLU A 61 -19.40 28.81 -31.73
N SER A 62 -20.01 27.93 -30.91
CA SER A 62 -20.77 26.79 -31.39
C SER A 62 -22.05 26.63 -30.58
N ASN A 63 -23.12 26.16 -31.23
CA ASN A 63 -24.39 25.83 -30.56
C ASN A 63 -24.21 24.79 -29.45
N LEU A 64 -23.14 23.98 -29.53
CA LEU A 64 -22.77 22.99 -28.52
C LEU A 64 -22.49 23.63 -27.14
N LEU A 65 -21.95 24.85 -27.11
CA LEU A 65 -21.62 25.57 -25.87
C LEU A 65 -22.86 25.88 -25.02
N ILE A 66 -23.99 26.15 -25.68
CA ILE A 66 -25.30 26.38 -25.05
C ILE A 66 -25.78 25.13 -24.29
N PHE A 67 -25.45 23.94 -24.79
CA PHE A 67 -25.81 22.67 -24.15
C PHE A 67 -24.78 22.19 -23.12
N LEU A 68 -23.48 22.38 -23.37
CA LEU A 68 -22.40 21.89 -22.49
C LEU A 68 -22.42 22.55 -21.11
N ARG A 69 -22.62 23.87 -21.04
CA ARG A 69 -22.60 24.65 -19.80
C ARG A 69 -23.65 24.20 -18.76
N PRO A 70 -24.95 24.11 -19.10
CA PRO A 70 -25.94 23.58 -18.16
C PRO A 70 -25.71 22.09 -17.88
N SER A 71 -25.22 21.32 -18.86
CA SER A 71 -24.90 19.90 -18.67
C SER A 71 -23.86 19.67 -17.56
N ILE A 72 -22.84 20.53 -17.47
CA ILE A 72 -21.86 20.50 -16.36
C ILE A 72 -22.58 20.68 -15.03
N SER A 73 -23.36 21.75 -14.88
CA SER A 73 -24.06 22.06 -13.62
C SER A 73 -25.06 20.95 -13.22
N ILE A 74 -25.84 20.44 -14.17
CA ILE A 74 -26.78 19.33 -13.97
C ILE A 74 -26.03 18.06 -13.54
N SER A 75 -24.91 17.74 -14.20
CA SER A 75 -24.10 16.56 -13.82
C SER A 75 -23.54 16.69 -12.40
N THR A 76 -23.20 17.90 -11.95
CA THR A 76 -22.73 18.12 -10.57
C THR A 76 -23.84 17.97 -9.54
N LEU A 77 -25.02 18.50 -9.82
CA LEU A 77 -26.18 18.38 -8.92
C LEU A 77 -26.58 16.91 -8.77
N LEU A 78 -26.61 16.18 -9.90
CA LEU A 78 -26.89 14.75 -9.92
C LEU A 78 -25.80 13.98 -9.15
N LEU A 79 -24.53 14.30 -9.35
CA LEU A 79 -23.41 13.70 -8.60
C LEU A 79 -23.55 13.91 -7.09
N VAL A 80 -23.85 15.13 -6.64
CA VAL A 80 -24.06 15.44 -5.22
C VAL A 80 -25.24 14.65 -4.64
N GLY A 81 -26.36 14.56 -5.37
CA GLY A 81 -27.50 13.74 -4.97
C GLY A 81 -27.13 12.25 -4.82
N LEU A 82 -26.33 11.72 -5.75
CA LEU A 82 -25.85 10.33 -5.66
C LEU A 82 -24.85 10.11 -4.52
N ILE A 83 -23.98 11.08 -4.20
CA ILE A 83 -23.08 11.00 -3.04
C ILE A 83 -23.89 10.86 -1.75
N LEU A 84 -24.91 11.71 -1.57
CA LEU A 84 -25.78 11.66 -0.40
C LEU A 84 -26.54 10.32 -0.34
N TYR A 85 -27.06 9.86 -1.48
CA TYR A 85 -27.75 8.57 -1.57
C TYR A 85 -26.82 7.38 -1.26
N TYR A 86 -25.59 7.40 -1.78
CA TYR A 86 -24.58 6.39 -1.52
C TYR A 86 -24.24 6.32 -0.01
N HIS A 87 -24.07 7.47 0.65
CA HIS A 87 -23.80 7.50 2.10
C HIS A 87 -25.00 7.05 2.93
N ALA A 88 -26.24 7.35 2.49
CA ALA A 88 -27.44 6.80 3.12
C ALA A 88 -27.48 5.26 3.03
N LEU A 89 -27.12 4.68 1.88
CA LEU A 89 -27.02 3.22 1.71
C LEU A 89 -25.90 2.62 2.59
N ASN A 90 -24.76 3.29 2.73
CA ASN A 90 -23.69 2.84 3.62
C ASN A 90 -24.10 2.86 5.10
N ILE A 91 -24.83 3.90 5.52
CA ILE A 91 -25.39 3.98 6.89
C ILE A 91 -26.36 2.82 7.12
N GLN A 92 -27.25 2.55 6.16
CA GLN A 92 -28.15 1.38 6.21
C GLN A 92 -27.39 0.05 6.26
N LEU A 93 -26.28 -0.08 5.52
CA LEU A 93 -25.44 -1.28 5.57
C LEU A 93 -24.81 -1.46 6.96
N TYR A 94 -24.38 -0.35 7.58
CA TYR A 94 -23.78 -0.36 8.91
C TYR A 94 -24.80 -0.71 10.01
N THR A 95 -26.02 -0.18 9.95
CA THR A 95 -27.09 -0.51 10.92
C THR A 95 -27.45 -1.99 10.87
N ILE A 96 -27.57 -2.57 9.67
CA ILE A 96 -27.86 -3.99 9.47
C ILE A 96 -26.70 -4.88 9.94
N ASN A 97 -25.45 -4.45 9.78
CA ASN A 97 -24.28 -5.20 10.25
C ASN A 97 -24.19 -5.26 11.77
N ASN A 98 -24.56 -4.18 12.46
CA ASN A 98 -24.46 -4.06 13.91
C ASN A 98 -25.78 -4.28 14.67
N HIS A 99 -26.86 -4.64 13.96
CA HIS A 99 -28.18 -4.88 14.54
C HIS A 99 -28.73 -3.67 15.33
N ILE A 100 -28.51 -2.46 14.81
CA ILE A 100 -28.96 -1.21 15.45
C ILE A 100 -30.35 -0.85 14.91
N ALA A 101 -31.31 -0.62 15.81
CA ALA A 101 -32.71 -0.31 15.44
C ALA A 101 -32.86 1.07 14.80
N ASP A 102 -32.15 2.09 15.31
CA ASP A 102 -32.22 3.47 14.84
C ASP A 102 -30.95 3.90 14.11
N TRP A 103 -31.08 4.28 12.83
CA TRP A 103 -29.95 4.77 12.03
C TRP A 103 -29.35 6.07 12.56
N ARG A 104 -30.09 6.88 13.30
CA ARG A 104 -29.60 8.14 13.89
C ARG A 104 -28.45 7.91 14.86
N VAL A 105 -28.47 6.79 15.58
CA VAL A 105 -27.43 6.41 16.54
C VAL A 105 -26.11 6.06 15.83
N THR A 106 -26.16 5.71 14.55
CA THR A 106 -24.97 5.33 13.77
C THR A 106 -24.21 6.49 13.14
N ILE A 107 -24.74 7.71 13.22
CA ILE A 107 -24.10 8.88 12.61
C ILE A 107 -23.10 9.49 13.58
N ASP A 108 -21.82 9.23 13.33
CA ASP A 108 -20.71 9.87 14.02
C ASP A 108 -20.41 11.27 13.44
N PHE A 109 -20.02 12.22 14.29
CA PHE A 109 -19.59 13.56 13.87
C PHE A 109 -18.44 13.51 12.86
N ARG A 110 -17.49 12.59 13.04
CA ARG A 110 -16.36 12.39 12.11
C ARG A 110 -16.84 11.92 10.73
N ALA A 111 -17.81 10.99 10.70
CA ALA A 111 -18.38 10.50 9.45
C ALA A 111 -19.13 11.62 8.73
N LEU A 112 -19.93 12.40 9.46
CA LEU A 112 -20.63 13.56 8.91
C LEU A 112 -19.66 14.59 8.31
N LEU A 113 -18.57 14.91 9.00
CA LEU A 113 -17.56 15.85 8.51
C LEU A 113 -16.94 15.37 7.19
N LEU A 114 -16.61 14.07 7.09
CA LEU A 114 -16.07 13.50 5.85
C LEU A 114 -17.07 13.55 4.70
N VAL A 115 -18.35 13.27 4.95
CA VAL A 115 -19.43 13.41 3.95
C VAL A 115 -19.56 14.86 3.49
N LEU A 116 -19.52 15.82 4.41
CA LEU A 116 -19.57 17.25 4.08
C LEU A 116 -18.36 17.66 3.24
N CYS A 117 -17.15 17.22 3.59
CA CYS A 117 -15.96 17.48 2.77
C CYS A 117 -16.09 16.87 1.36
N GLU A 118 -16.61 15.64 1.24
CA GLU A 118 -16.83 14.98 -0.05
C GLU A 118 -17.83 15.75 -0.91
N VAL A 119 -18.94 16.19 -0.32
CA VAL A 119 -19.95 17.01 -0.98
C VAL A 119 -19.35 18.35 -1.41
N LEU A 120 -18.59 19.04 -0.55
CA LEU A 120 -17.96 20.33 -0.88
C LEU A 120 -17.00 20.19 -2.07
N VAL A 121 -16.11 19.20 -2.04
CA VAL A 121 -15.15 18.95 -3.14
C VAL A 121 -15.88 18.64 -4.45
N CYS A 122 -16.95 17.84 -4.41
CA CYS A 122 -17.72 17.48 -5.60
C CYS A 122 -18.69 18.58 -6.07
N SER A 123 -19.04 19.54 -5.21
CA SER A 123 -19.93 20.66 -5.55
C SER A 123 -19.20 21.79 -6.29
N ILE A 124 -17.87 21.91 -6.14
CA ILE A 124 -17.10 22.95 -6.84
C ILE A 124 -17.07 22.65 -8.34
N HIS A 125 -17.59 23.58 -9.15
CA HIS A 125 -17.56 23.56 -10.62
C HIS A 125 -17.76 24.98 -11.16
N PRO A 126 -17.26 25.30 -12.37
CA PRO A 126 -17.54 26.57 -13.01
C PRO A 126 -19.02 26.64 -13.36
N PHE A 127 -19.75 27.57 -12.74
CA PHE A 127 -21.16 27.78 -13.01
C PHE A 127 -21.36 28.53 -14.34
N ALA A 128 -22.43 28.18 -15.04
CA ALA A 128 -22.83 28.78 -16.31
C ALA A 128 -23.41 30.20 -16.12
N PHE A 129 -22.58 31.18 -15.76
CA PHE A 129 -22.96 32.59 -15.80
C PHE A 129 -22.78 33.15 -17.21
N ASP A 130 -23.77 33.94 -17.67
CA ASP A 130 -23.75 34.61 -18.97
C ASP A 130 -22.53 35.53 -19.10
N ASP A 131 -21.68 35.26 -20.09
CA ASP A 131 -20.37 35.90 -20.24
C ASP A 131 -20.50 37.38 -20.66
N LYS A 132 -21.67 37.79 -21.16
CA LYS A 132 -21.90 39.15 -21.68
C LYS A 132 -21.93 40.24 -20.61
N THR A 133 -21.99 39.88 -19.33
CA THR A 133 -22.21 40.84 -18.21
C THR A 133 -21.10 40.84 -17.15
N LEU A 134 -20.05 40.04 -17.34
CA LEU A 134 -19.12 39.70 -16.26
C LEU A 134 -17.75 40.39 -16.42
N SER A 135 -17.28 41.03 -15.34
CA SER A 135 -15.99 41.74 -15.27
C SER A 135 -14.79 40.80 -15.48
N THR A 136 -13.63 41.34 -15.84
CA THR A 136 -12.37 40.59 -16.02
C THR A 136 -11.99 39.72 -14.83
N GLU A 137 -12.29 40.15 -13.59
CA GLU A 137 -12.05 39.38 -12.36
C GLU A 137 -12.81 38.05 -12.31
N SER A 138 -14.04 38.04 -12.82
CA SER A 138 -14.89 36.85 -12.82
C SER A 138 -14.42 35.77 -13.80
N ALA A 139 -13.69 36.15 -14.85
CA ALA A 139 -13.13 35.22 -15.82
C ALA A 139 -12.02 34.38 -15.20
N TRP A 140 -11.22 34.97 -14.31
CA TRP A 140 -10.14 34.28 -13.60
C TRP A 140 -10.69 33.28 -12.58
N LEU A 141 -11.72 33.71 -11.82
CA LEU A 141 -12.42 32.82 -10.88
C LEU A 141 -13.00 31.58 -11.57
N LYS A 142 -13.56 31.73 -12.79
CA LYS A 142 -14.05 30.60 -13.60
C LYS A 142 -12.93 29.61 -13.92
N ILE A 143 -11.74 30.08 -14.30
CA ILE A 143 -10.58 29.21 -14.59
C ILE A 143 -10.13 28.48 -13.33
N PHE A 144 -9.99 29.18 -12.20
CA PHE A 144 -9.60 28.54 -10.93
C PHE A 144 -10.59 27.48 -10.47
N LEU A 145 -11.89 27.67 -10.70
CA LEU A 145 -12.93 26.69 -10.38
C LEU A 145 -12.85 25.40 -11.22
N THR A 146 -12.10 25.37 -12.31
CA THR A 146 -11.90 24.15 -13.12
C THR A 146 -10.94 23.15 -12.45
N PHE A 147 -9.90 23.63 -11.73
CA PHE A 147 -8.90 22.73 -11.14
C PHE A 147 -9.45 21.78 -10.07
N PRO A 148 -10.30 22.25 -9.13
CA PRO A 148 -10.93 21.36 -8.15
C PRO A 148 -11.78 20.25 -8.77
N MET A 149 -12.27 20.40 -10.02
CA MET A 149 -13.03 19.32 -10.68
C MET A 149 -12.19 18.07 -10.93
N PHE A 150 -10.86 18.19 -11.09
CA PHE A 150 -9.97 17.02 -11.20
C PHE A 150 -9.90 16.20 -9.91
N ALA A 151 -10.22 16.79 -8.76
CA ALA A 151 -10.27 16.04 -7.50
C ALA A 151 -11.25 14.86 -7.62
N ARG A 152 -12.31 14.99 -8.42
CA ARG A 152 -13.33 13.94 -8.66
C ARG A 152 -12.76 12.63 -9.21
N LEU A 153 -11.54 12.61 -9.73
CA LEU A 153 -10.84 11.38 -10.14
C LEU A 153 -10.64 10.39 -8.98
N TYR A 154 -10.74 10.82 -7.71
CA TYR A 154 -10.75 9.89 -6.56
C TYR A 154 -11.90 8.87 -6.64
N LEU A 155 -13.01 9.20 -7.30
CA LEU A 155 -14.16 8.29 -7.48
C LEU A 155 -13.80 7.07 -8.33
N ILE A 156 -12.84 7.22 -9.26
CA ILE A 156 -12.30 6.09 -10.03
C ILE A 156 -11.55 5.15 -9.09
N ALA A 157 -10.66 5.69 -8.26
CA ALA A 157 -9.92 4.90 -7.27
C ALA A 157 -10.89 4.15 -6.33
N ARG A 158 -11.96 4.83 -5.89
CA ARG A 158 -13.03 4.20 -5.09
C ARG A 158 -13.73 3.07 -5.85
N SER A 159 -14.16 3.28 -7.10
CA SER A 159 -14.80 2.23 -7.92
C SER A 159 -13.89 1.01 -8.10
N VAL A 160 -12.61 1.23 -8.40
CA VAL A 160 -11.60 0.16 -8.52
C VAL A 160 -11.47 -0.61 -7.19
N THR A 161 -11.43 0.08 -6.05
CA THR A 161 -11.35 -0.60 -4.74
C THR A 161 -12.60 -1.41 -4.41
N LEU A 162 -13.80 -0.91 -4.70
CA LEU A 162 -15.06 -1.61 -4.42
C LEU A 162 -15.26 -2.87 -5.28
N HIS A 163 -14.74 -2.86 -6.51
CA HIS A 163 -14.81 -4.00 -7.43
C HIS A 163 -13.71 -5.03 -7.22
N SER A 164 -12.67 -4.68 -6.44
CA SER A 164 -11.57 -5.59 -6.17
C SER A 164 -12.03 -6.88 -5.50
N ARG A 165 -11.62 -8.02 -6.07
CA ARG A 165 -11.86 -9.35 -5.50
C ARG A 165 -11.30 -9.47 -4.08
N LEU A 166 -10.24 -8.72 -3.76
CA LEU A 166 -9.64 -8.68 -2.43
C LEU A 166 -10.63 -8.19 -1.36
N VAL A 167 -11.60 -7.35 -1.71
CA VAL A 167 -12.60 -6.77 -0.80
C VAL A 167 -13.87 -7.60 -0.72
N ASN A 168 -14.24 -8.20 -1.85
CA ASN A 168 -15.48 -8.95 -1.98
C ASN A 168 -15.35 -10.43 -1.59
N ALA A 169 -14.13 -10.96 -1.50
CA ALA A 169 -13.90 -12.32 -1.03
C ALA A 169 -14.32 -12.47 0.44
N ALA A 170 -15.15 -13.47 0.74
CA ALA A 170 -15.54 -13.78 2.11
C ALA A 170 -14.32 -14.17 2.97
N SER A 171 -13.36 -14.87 2.36
CA SER A 171 -12.12 -15.31 3.02
C SER A 171 -11.27 -14.14 3.55
N SER A 172 -11.12 -13.06 2.79
CA SER A 172 -10.33 -11.89 3.23
C SER A 172 -10.99 -11.17 4.41
N ARG A 173 -12.33 -11.06 4.40
CA ARG A 173 -13.09 -10.48 5.52
C ARG A 173 -12.98 -11.33 6.77
N THR A 174 -13.04 -12.66 6.64
CA THR A 174 -12.86 -13.58 7.78
C THR A 174 -11.45 -13.48 8.36
N ILE A 175 -10.41 -13.48 7.51
CA ILE A 175 -9.02 -13.33 7.95
C ILE A 175 -8.81 -11.96 8.63
N GLY A 176 -9.40 -10.88 8.08
CA GLY A 176 -9.36 -9.56 8.70
C GLY A 176 -10.01 -9.54 10.09
N TYR A 177 -11.18 -10.16 10.22
CA TYR A 177 -11.88 -10.29 11.50
C TYR A 177 -11.07 -11.09 12.54
N LEU A 178 -10.50 -12.23 12.14
CA LEU A 178 -9.66 -13.06 13.02
C LEU A 178 -8.43 -12.32 13.52
N ASN A 179 -7.82 -11.48 12.67
CA ASN A 179 -6.66 -10.67 13.02
C ASN A 179 -7.02 -9.30 13.63
N ARG A 180 -8.32 -9.02 13.84
CA ARG A 180 -8.83 -7.71 14.31
C ARG A 180 -8.37 -6.53 13.45
N VAL A 181 -8.17 -6.76 12.16
CA VAL A 181 -7.82 -5.72 11.18
C VAL A 181 -9.07 -5.34 10.36
N PRO A 182 -9.58 -4.11 10.49
CA PRO A 182 -10.73 -3.69 9.70
C PRO A 182 -10.33 -3.54 8.22
N VAL A 183 -11.05 -4.25 7.35
CA VAL A 183 -10.85 -4.17 5.89
C VAL A 183 -11.44 -2.87 5.36
N THR A 184 -10.66 -1.79 5.47
CA THR A 184 -11.03 -0.42 5.03
C THR A 184 -10.49 -0.12 3.62
N ILE A 185 -11.10 0.85 2.93
CA ILE A 185 -10.64 1.30 1.59
C ILE A 185 -9.16 1.73 1.62
N SER A 186 -8.71 2.39 2.69
CA SER A 186 -7.30 2.80 2.88
C SER A 186 -6.36 1.60 2.99
N PHE A 187 -6.76 0.52 3.67
CA PHE A 187 -5.97 -0.71 3.70
C PHE A 187 -5.85 -1.32 2.30
N ILE A 188 -6.94 -1.34 1.54
CA ILE A 188 -6.99 -1.93 0.19
C ILE A 188 -6.13 -1.14 -0.79
N LEU A 189 -6.19 0.19 -0.73
CA LEU A 189 -5.37 1.06 -1.57
C LEU A 189 -3.88 0.85 -1.26
N ARG A 190 -3.50 0.78 0.03
CA ARG A 190 -2.14 0.43 0.45
C ARG A 190 -1.71 -0.96 -0.04
N ALA A 191 -2.60 -1.94 0.02
CA ALA A 191 -2.33 -3.30 -0.48
C ALA A 191 -2.10 -3.29 -2.00
N PHE A 192 -2.91 -2.56 -2.77
CA PHE A 192 -2.68 -2.43 -4.22
C PHE A 192 -1.35 -1.77 -4.55
N LEU A 193 -1.00 -0.69 -3.85
CA LEU A 193 0.31 -0.04 -3.99
C LEU A 193 1.46 -0.99 -3.65
N GLN A 194 1.27 -1.98 -2.77
CA GLN A 194 2.29 -2.97 -2.44
C GLN A 194 2.38 -4.10 -3.47
N ILE A 195 1.25 -4.54 -4.03
CA ILE A 195 1.21 -5.63 -5.02
C ILE A 195 1.71 -5.14 -6.39
N TYR A 196 1.25 -3.96 -6.84
CA TYR A 196 1.59 -3.37 -8.14
C TYR A 196 2.17 -1.96 -8.01
N PRO A 197 3.29 -1.77 -7.28
CA PRO A 197 3.85 -0.44 -7.00
C PRO A 197 4.20 0.34 -8.27
N ALA A 198 4.98 -0.28 -9.16
CA ALA A 198 5.45 0.38 -10.37
C ALA A 198 4.31 0.79 -11.31
N GLY A 199 3.38 -0.13 -11.59
CA GLY A 199 2.28 0.10 -12.54
C GLY A 199 1.30 1.18 -12.06
N ILE A 200 0.93 1.17 -10.77
CA ILE A 200 0.00 2.16 -10.22
C ILE A 200 0.66 3.55 -10.18
N TRP A 201 1.89 3.64 -9.67
CA TRP A 201 2.58 4.93 -9.62
C TRP A 201 2.89 5.46 -11.01
N SER A 202 3.29 4.64 -11.98
CA SER A 202 3.49 5.10 -13.35
C SER A 202 2.21 5.64 -13.98
N ALA A 203 1.07 4.99 -13.75
CA ALA A 203 -0.22 5.46 -14.24
C ALA A 203 -0.61 6.80 -13.61
N VAL A 204 -0.40 6.96 -12.30
CA VAL A 204 -0.62 8.23 -11.58
C VAL A 204 0.29 9.34 -12.12
N MET A 205 1.57 9.04 -12.40
CA MET A 205 2.50 10.02 -12.95
C MET A 205 2.10 10.50 -14.33
N ILE A 206 1.74 9.58 -15.23
CA ILE A 206 1.27 9.94 -16.57
C ILE A 206 0.01 10.82 -16.47
N LEU A 207 -0.95 10.42 -15.63
CA LEU A 207 -2.17 11.20 -15.42
C LEU A 207 -1.89 12.61 -14.86
N MET A 208 -1.00 12.72 -13.87
CA MET A 208 -0.59 14.01 -13.30
C MET A 208 0.08 14.91 -14.34
N LEU A 209 0.92 14.37 -15.22
CA LEU A 209 1.57 15.14 -16.29
C LEU A 209 0.55 15.71 -17.28
N PHE A 210 -0.43 14.91 -17.71
CA PHE A 210 -1.48 15.38 -18.62
C PHE A 210 -2.37 16.45 -17.96
N ILE A 211 -2.81 16.22 -16.72
CA ILE A 211 -3.63 17.20 -15.96
C ILE A 211 -2.85 18.51 -15.76
N SER A 212 -1.57 18.41 -15.39
CA SER A 212 -0.70 19.56 -15.17
C SER A 212 -0.46 20.36 -16.46
N THR A 213 -0.19 19.66 -17.56
CA THR A 213 0.00 20.26 -18.88
C THR A 213 -1.25 21.03 -19.31
N TRP A 214 -2.42 20.39 -19.19
CA TRP A 214 -3.69 21.02 -19.51
C TRP A 214 -3.96 22.24 -18.61
N SER A 215 -3.75 22.11 -17.30
CA SER A 215 -3.99 23.17 -16.32
C SER A 215 -3.12 24.40 -16.57
N LEU A 216 -1.83 24.17 -16.83
CA LEU A 216 -0.88 25.23 -17.14
C LEU A 216 -1.25 25.98 -18.42
N ARG A 217 -1.58 25.25 -19.50
CA ARG A 217 -2.05 25.85 -20.76
C ARG A 217 -3.35 26.65 -20.54
N THR A 218 -4.29 26.13 -19.77
CA THR A 218 -5.54 26.81 -19.45
C THR A 218 -5.30 28.11 -18.67
N CYS A 219 -4.38 28.14 -17.71
CA CYS A 219 -3.95 29.37 -17.04
C CYS A 219 -3.33 30.37 -18.03
N GLU A 220 -2.32 29.94 -18.77
CA GLU A 220 -1.52 30.84 -19.63
C GLU A 220 -2.28 31.35 -20.84
N LYS A 221 -3.22 30.57 -21.38
CA LYS A 221 -4.08 30.99 -22.49
C LYS A 221 -5.34 31.71 -22.01
N GLY A 222 -5.97 31.21 -20.95
CA GLY A 222 -7.24 31.73 -20.43
C GLY A 222 -7.12 33.05 -19.70
N MET A 223 -6.03 33.28 -18.95
CA MET A 223 -5.79 34.56 -18.27
C MET A 223 -5.27 35.64 -19.25
N TRP A 224 -4.68 35.23 -20.37
CA TRP A 224 -4.25 36.13 -21.45
C TRP A 224 -5.41 36.67 -22.30
N LEU A 225 -6.48 35.88 -22.51
CA LEU A 225 -7.66 36.28 -23.30
C LEU A 225 -8.29 37.63 -22.89
N PRO A 226 -8.55 37.91 -21.59
CA PRO A 226 -9.13 39.18 -21.15
C PRO A 226 -8.14 40.37 -21.10
N LEU A 227 -6.83 40.10 -21.25
CA LEU A 227 -5.76 41.10 -21.26
C LEU A 227 -5.34 41.51 -22.68
N LYS A 228 -6.16 41.20 -23.70
CA LYS A 228 -5.97 41.59 -25.11
C LYS A 228 -6.04 43.11 -25.28
N SER A 229 -5.00 43.80 -24.82
CA SER A 229 -4.66 45.18 -25.17
C SER A 229 -4.04 45.16 -26.57
N PRO A 230 -4.35 46.11 -27.47
CA PRO A 230 -3.79 46.20 -28.82
C PRO A 230 -2.26 46.48 -28.88
N SER A 231 -1.55 46.39 -27.75
CA SER A 231 -0.13 46.72 -27.61
C SER A 231 0.77 45.51 -27.33
N ILE A 232 0.22 44.30 -27.16
CA ILE A 232 1.01 43.07 -26.90
C ILE A 232 0.49 41.94 -27.79
N ASP A 233 1.02 41.85 -29.00
CA ASP A 233 0.57 40.93 -30.06
C ASP A 233 1.17 39.51 -29.96
N THR A 234 1.97 39.21 -28.94
CA THR A 234 2.58 37.88 -28.80
C THR A 234 1.78 37.03 -27.81
N PRO A 235 1.03 36.01 -28.27
CA PRO A 235 0.45 35.03 -27.34
C PRO A 235 1.58 34.41 -26.50
N SER A 236 1.29 34.12 -25.23
CA SER A 236 2.24 33.38 -24.39
C SER A 236 2.71 32.13 -25.14
N SER A 237 4.02 31.93 -25.23
CA SER A 237 4.60 30.76 -25.92
C SER A 237 4.06 29.44 -25.34
N LEU A 238 3.58 29.47 -24.10
CA LEU A 238 2.93 28.38 -23.36
C LEU A 238 1.44 28.14 -23.71
N ALA A 239 0.82 28.96 -24.54
CA ALA A 239 -0.56 28.77 -25.00
C ALA A 239 -0.72 27.53 -25.90
N THR A 240 0.37 27.08 -26.53
CA THR A 240 0.42 25.86 -27.35
C THR A 240 0.61 24.62 -26.47
N PHE A 241 -0.17 23.56 -26.73
CA PHE A 241 -0.12 22.32 -25.95
C PHE A 241 1.28 21.70 -25.89
N SER A 242 1.99 21.63 -27.02
CA SER A 242 3.35 21.07 -27.08
C SER A 242 4.35 21.82 -26.18
N ASN A 243 4.25 23.16 -26.13
CA ASN A 243 5.12 24.00 -25.32
C ASN A 243 4.80 23.87 -23.82
N ALA A 244 3.51 23.82 -23.46
CA ALA A 244 3.07 23.53 -22.10
C ALA A 244 3.50 22.13 -21.64
N MET A 245 3.44 21.14 -22.53
CA MET A 245 3.88 19.76 -22.25
C MET A 245 5.39 19.71 -22.00
N TRP A 246 6.17 20.36 -22.86
CA TRP A 246 7.62 20.48 -22.71
C TRP A 246 7.99 21.12 -21.36
N PHE A 247 7.43 22.28 -21.05
CA PHE A 247 7.65 22.95 -19.76
C PHE A 247 7.26 22.07 -18.58
N THR A 248 6.10 21.40 -18.66
CA THR A 248 5.61 20.53 -17.58
C THR A 248 6.59 19.39 -17.33
N ILE A 249 7.08 18.72 -18.39
CA ILE A 249 8.06 17.63 -18.26
C ILE A 249 9.38 18.14 -17.67
N VAL A 250 9.92 19.26 -18.17
CA VAL A 250 11.18 19.86 -17.69
C VAL A 250 11.09 20.31 -16.23
N THR A 251 9.95 20.86 -15.82
CA THR A 251 9.70 21.28 -14.43
C THR A 251 9.47 20.08 -13.51
N PHE A 252 8.68 19.10 -13.95
CA PHE A 252 8.40 17.87 -13.21
C PHE A 252 9.66 17.04 -12.96
N THR A 253 10.57 17.01 -13.93
CA THR A 253 11.90 16.38 -13.80
C THR A 253 12.92 17.25 -13.08
N THR A 254 12.53 18.44 -12.61
CA THR A 254 13.38 19.41 -11.89
C THR A 254 14.60 19.89 -12.68
N VAL A 255 14.57 19.80 -14.02
CA VAL A 255 15.67 20.25 -14.89
C VAL A 255 15.68 21.76 -15.03
N GLY A 256 14.52 22.36 -15.34
CA GLY A 256 14.33 23.82 -15.36
C GLY A 256 15.27 24.60 -16.31
N TYR A 257 15.23 24.32 -17.61
CA TYR A 257 16.07 25.03 -18.60
C TYR A 257 15.85 26.56 -18.64
N GLY A 258 14.64 27.02 -18.35
CA GLY A 258 14.29 28.46 -18.37
C GLY A 258 14.06 29.03 -19.78
N ASP A 259 13.94 28.17 -20.79
CA ASP A 259 13.60 28.51 -22.17
C ASP A 259 12.13 28.95 -22.33
N LEU A 260 11.24 28.32 -21.55
CA LEU A 260 9.84 28.70 -21.42
C LEU A 260 9.53 28.97 -19.94
N VAL A 261 8.78 30.04 -19.65
CA VAL A 261 8.43 30.42 -18.28
C VAL A 261 7.00 30.96 -18.23
N PRO A 262 6.15 30.50 -17.27
CA PRO A 262 4.80 31.02 -17.11
C PRO A 262 4.83 32.49 -16.72
N GLN A 263 4.06 33.31 -17.44
CA GLN A 263 3.96 34.74 -17.18
C GLN A 263 2.78 35.08 -16.28
N THR A 264 1.81 34.17 -16.16
CA THR A 264 0.58 34.38 -15.40
C THR A 264 0.73 33.94 -13.95
N TYR A 265 0.12 34.66 -13.00
CA TYR A 265 0.08 34.24 -11.59
C TYR A 265 -0.55 32.84 -11.41
N CYS A 266 -1.58 32.53 -12.20
CA CYS A 266 -2.18 31.19 -12.25
C CYS A 266 -1.16 30.14 -12.70
N GLY A 267 -0.45 30.39 -13.81
CA GLY A 267 0.56 29.48 -14.34
C GLY A 267 1.77 29.29 -13.42
N GLN A 268 2.18 30.35 -12.71
CA GLN A 268 3.20 30.28 -11.66
C GLN A 268 2.74 29.45 -10.46
N GLY A 269 1.48 29.59 -10.04
CA GLY A 269 0.89 28.73 -9.00
C GLY A 269 0.86 27.26 -9.42
N VAL A 270 0.45 26.98 -10.66
CA VAL A 270 0.45 25.62 -11.21
C VAL A 270 1.87 25.06 -11.33
N SER A 271 2.87 25.86 -11.73
CA SER A 271 4.26 25.37 -11.83
C SER A 271 4.86 24.99 -10.48
N ILE A 272 4.53 25.70 -9.40
CA ILE A 272 4.91 25.32 -8.03
C ILE A 272 4.33 23.95 -7.67
N VAL A 273 3.06 23.72 -7.98
CA VAL A 273 2.39 22.44 -7.74
C VAL A 273 3.02 21.31 -8.57
N ILE A 274 3.34 21.57 -9.83
CA ILE A 274 4.06 20.63 -10.71
C ILE A 274 5.41 20.24 -10.11
N ALA A 275 6.19 21.22 -9.65
CA ALA A 275 7.50 20.98 -9.04
C ALA A 275 7.39 20.12 -7.78
N PHE A 276 6.41 20.42 -6.90
CA PHE A 276 6.18 19.62 -5.69
C PHE A 276 5.83 18.17 -6.00
N PHE A 277 4.89 17.94 -6.94
CA PHE A 277 4.53 16.58 -7.35
C PHE A 277 5.67 15.87 -8.08
N GLY A 278 6.50 16.57 -8.85
CA GLY A 278 7.70 16.01 -9.50
C GLY A 278 8.75 15.51 -8.51
N VAL A 279 9.01 16.28 -7.45
CA VAL A 279 9.91 15.85 -6.36
C VAL A 279 9.33 14.65 -5.61
N PHE A 280 8.03 14.67 -5.30
CA PHE A 280 7.37 13.53 -4.66
C PHE A 280 7.42 12.27 -5.54
N ALA A 281 7.19 12.44 -6.84
CA ALA A 281 7.25 11.37 -7.82
C ALA A 281 8.62 10.71 -7.92
N SER A 282 9.68 11.53 -7.98
CA SER A 282 11.05 11.01 -8.05
C SER A 282 11.43 10.23 -6.80
N ALA A 283 11.04 10.70 -5.60
CA ALA A 283 11.26 9.97 -4.36
C ALA A 283 10.57 8.59 -4.34
N VAL A 284 9.32 8.53 -4.79
CA VAL A 284 8.59 7.26 -4.90
C VAL A 284 9.22 6.34 -5.94
N LEU A 285 9.61 6.87 -7.10
CA LEU A 285 10.25 6.09 -8.15
C LEU A 285 11.56 5.46 -7.65
N ILE A 286 12.38 6.20 -6.91
CA ILE A 286 13.59 5.68 -6.28
C ILE A 286 13.24 4.54 -5.31
N ALA A 287 12.26 4.73 -4.43
CA ALA A 287 11.84 3.69 -3.48
C ALA A 287 11.38 2.40 -4.18
N VAL A 288 10.58 2.53 -5.25
CA VAL A 288 10.12 1.38 -6.05
C VAL A 288 11.29 0.71 -6.74
N PHE A 289 12.20 1.48 -7.35
CA PHE A 289 13.37 0.96 -8.04
C PHE A 289 14.29 0.19 -7.08
N THR A 290 14.56 0.73 -5.90
CA THR A 290 15.33 0.05 -4.85
C THR A 290 14.66 -1.26 -4.42
N SER A 291 13.34 -1.29 -4.25
CA SER A 291 12.60 -2.50 -3.88
C SER A 291 12.60 -3.60 -4.96
N LYS A 292 12.78 -3.21 -6.23
CA LYS A 292 12.85 -4.15 -7.37
C LYS A 292 14.27 -4.64 -7.64
N ILE A 293 15.27 -3.83 -7.28
CA ILE A 293 16.68 -4.24 -7.35
C ILE A 293 17.08 -5.11 -6.17
N SER A 294 16.40 -4.99 -5.02
CA SER A 294 16.68 -5.86 -3.88
C SER A 294 16.40 -7.31 -4.23
N LEU A 295 17.45 -8.13 -4.17
CA LEU A 295 17.39 -9.57 -4.38
C LEU A 295 16.49 -10.23 -3.34
N ASP A 296 15.75 -11.25 -3.75
CA ASP A 296 14.98 -12.06 -2.80
C ASP A 296 15.93 -12.80 -1.84
N ARG A 297 15.41 -13.21 -0.67
CA ARG A 297 16.20 -13.95 0.32
C ARG A 297 16.81 -15.22 -0.27
N SER A 298 16.08 -15.93 -1.13
CA SER A 298 16.59 -17.12 -1.82
C SER A 298 17.76 -16.79 -2.76
N GLU A 299 17.65 -15.71 -3.52
CA GLU A 299 18.69 -15.22 -4.43
C GLU A 299 19.92 -14.72 -3.67
N GLN A 300 19.73 -14.02 -2.55
CA GLN A 300 20.82 -13.55 -1.68
C GLN A 300 21.64 -14.72 -1.14
N VAL A 301 21.00 -15.83 -0.76
CA VAL A 301 21.70 -17.05 -0.31
C VAL A 301 22.56 -17.63 -1.44
N VAL A 302 22.03 -17.68 -2.66
CA VAL A 302 22.78 -18.16 -3.84
C VAL A 302 23.97 -17.24 -4.14
N LEU A 303 23.76 -15.92 -4.12
CA LEU A 303 24.82 -14.93 -4.34
C LEU A 303 25.92 -15.04 -3.27
N ASP A 304 25.54 -15.18 -2.00
CA ASP A 304 26.49 -15.34 -0.90
C ASP A 304 27.27 -16.67 -1.02
N PHE A 305 26.64 -17.73 -1.51
CA PHE A 305 27.34 -18.99 -1.81
C PHE A 305 28.36 -18.84 -2.95
N VAL A 306 27.95 -18.24 -4.07
CA VAL A 306 28.84 -18.04 -5.23
C VAL A 306 30.03 -17.12 -4.88
N THR A 307 29.78 -16.04 -4.14
CA THR A 307 30.85 -15.12 -3.69
C THR A 307 31.82 -15.80 -2.73
N ARG A 308 31.34 -16.69 -1.84
CA ARG A 308 32.21 -17.52 -0.98
C ARG A 308 33.12 -18.45 -1.79
N ILE A 309 32.60 -19.11 -2.83
CA ILE A 309 33.40 -19.96 -3.71
C ILE A 309 34.49 -19.14 -4.43
N ASN A 310 34.11 -17.99 -5.00
CA ASN A 310 35.05 -17.15 -5.75
C ASN A 310 36.19 -16.64 -4.84
N ARG A 311 35.86 -16.14 -3.64
CA ARG A 311 36.87 -15.72 -2.64
C ARG A 311 37.79 -16.87 -2.23
N ALA A 312 37.25 -18.09 -2.04
CA ALA A 312 38.06 -19.26 -1.72
C ALA A 312 39.03 -19.62 -2.85
N ARG A 313 38.61 -19.50 -4.11
CA ARG A 313 39.48 -19.70 -5.29
C ARG A 313 40.58 -18.64 -5.37
N GLU A 314 40.25 -17.37 -5.14
CA GLU A 314 41.24 -16.28 -5.12
C GLU A 314 42.27 -16.44 -4.01
N TYR A 315 41.82 -16.79 -2.80
CA TYR A 315 42.71 -17.07 -1.68
C TYR A 315 43.68 -18.21 -2.00
N ARG A 316 43.20 -19.29 -2.63
CA ARG A 316 44.05 -20.39 -3.10
C ARG A 316 45.06 -19.90 -4.12
N LYS A 317 44.66 -19.11 -5.12
CA LYS A 317 45.58 -18.54 -6.12
C LYS A 317 46.68 -17.69 -5.47
N LYS A 318 46.33 -16.83 -4.52
CA LYS A 318 47.31 -16.01 -3.78
C LYS A 318 48.21 -16.84 -2.87
N THR A 319 47.68 -17.89 -2.26
CA THR A 319 48.49 -18.83 -1.48
C THR A 319 49.51 -19.55 -2.37
N MET A 320 49.12 -19.94 -3.59
CA MET A 320 50.06 -20.52 -4.56
C MET A 320 51.16 -19.54 -4.96
N GLU A 321 50.83 -18.25 -5.21
CA GLU A 321 51.83 -17.20 -5.47
C GLU A 321 52.80 -17.03 -4.30
N ILE A 322 52.30 -17.02 -3.05
CA ILE A 322 53.12 -16.95 -1.84
C ILE A 322 54.11 -18.13 -1.79
N ILE A 323 53.62 -19.36 -2.02
CA ILE A 323 54.46 -20.55 -2.04
C ILE A 323 55.53 -20.42 -3.13
N GLN A 324 55.14 -20.08 -4.36
CA GLN A 324 56.08 -19.91 -5.47
C GLN A 324 57.18 -18.87 -5.19
N TYR A 325 56.82 -17.69 -4.68
CA TYR A 325 57.80 -16.65 -4.37
C TYR A 325 58.65 -16.98 -3.15
N SER A 326 58.09 -17.67 -2.14
CA SER A 326 58.85 -18.12 -0.96
C SER A 326 59.92 -19.14 -1.33
N VAL A 327 59.58 -20.14 -2.15
CA VAL A 327 60.52 -21.16 -2.64
C VAL A 327 61.57 -20.50 -3.55
N ARG A 328 61.17 -19.59 -4.44
CA ARG A 328 62.09 -18.86 -5.32
C ARG A 328 63.07 -17.99 -4.53
N ALA A 329 62.59 -17.26 -3.52
CA ALA A 329 63.46 -16.45 -2.66
C ALA A 329 64.44 -17.31 -1.86
N TRP A 330 63.99 -18.45 -1.33
CA TRP A 330 64.85 -19.42 -0.64
C TRP A 330 65.94 -19.99 -1.56
N PHE A 331 65.56 -20.41 -2.77
CA PHE A 331 66.50 -20.94 -3.76
C PHE A 331 67.55 -19.89 -4.17
N LEU A 332 67.13 -18.66 -4.46
CA LEU A 332 68.02 -17.54 -4.79
C LEU A 332 69.00 -17.21 -3.67
N LYS A 333 68.55 -17.29 -2.40
CA LYS A 333 69.39 -17.09 -1.22
C LYS A 333 70.42 -18.20 -1.05
N ARG A 334 70.08 -19.45 -1.35
CA ARG A 334 70.97 -20.61 -1.20
C ARG A 334 72.08 -20.68 -2.25
N HIS A 335 71.81 -20.27 -3.49
CA HIS A 335 72.76 -20.35 -4.61
C HIS A 335 73.56 -19.05 -4.87
N GLY A 336 73.44 -18.03 -4.01
CA GLY A 336 74.29 -16.82 -4.09
C GLY A 336 74.02 -15.93 -5.32
N HIS A 337 72.79 -15.90 -5.83
CA HIS A 337 72.42 -15.09 -7.00
C HIS A 337 72.33 -13.57 -6.71
N HIS A 338 72.28 -12.74 -7.77
CA HIS A 338 72.24 -11.28 -7.70
C HIS A 338 71.18 -10.73 -6.72
N TYR A 339 71.60 -9.80 -5.86
CA TYR A 339 70.78 -9.11 -4.85
C TYR A 339 69.45 -8.55 -5.41
N ARG A 340 69.48 -7.98 -6.62
CA ARG A 340 68.31 -7.38 -7.28
C ARG A 340 67.20 -8.39 -7.58
N ALA A 341 67.56 -9.63 -7.94
CA ALA A 341 66.59 -10.69 -8.20
C ALA A 341 65.95 -11.22 -6.92
N LEU A 342 66.73 -11.34 -5.85
CA LEU A 342 66.24 -11.71 -4.52
C LEU A 342 65.27 -10.64 -3.99
N PHE A 343 65.64 -9.37 -4.06
CA PHE A 343 64.79 -8.25 -3.62
C PHE A 343 63.44 -8.24 -4.34
N ASN A 344 63.43 -8.41 -5.67
CA ASN A 344 62.19 -8.49 -6.44
C ASN A 344 61.29 -9.67 -6.01
N SER A 345 61.87 -10.83 -5.70
CA SER A 345 61.10 -11.99 -5.23
C SER A 345 60.50 -11.78 -3.84
N LEU A 346 61.25 -11.15 -2.92
CA LEU A 346 60.79 -10.81 -1.57
C LEU A 346 59.71 -9.72 -1.60
N TYR A 347 59.85 -8.73 -2.47
CA TYR A 347 58.84 -7.71 -2.67
C TYR A 347 57.50 -8.34 -3.15
N ARG A 348 57.54 -9.21 -4.16
CA ARG A 348 56.35 -9.94 -4.64
C ARG A 348 55.75 -10.88 -3.61
N LEU A 349 56.58 -11.54 -2.80
CA LEU A 349 56.13 -12.35 -1.68
C LEU A 349 55.37 -11.49 -0.65
N HIS A 350 55.93 -10.33 -0.27
CA HIS A 350 55.31 -9.42 0.69
C HIS A 350 53.96 -8.90 0.18
N THR A 351 53.88 -8.50 -1.10
CA THR A 351 52.62 -8.03 -1.68
C THR A 351 51.58 -9.14 -1.76
N ALA A 352 51.96 -10.37 -2.16
CA ALA A 352 51.05 -11.52 -2.18
C ALA A 352 50.55 -11.89 -0.77
N MET A 353 51.42 -11.84 0.25
CA MET A 353 51.02 -12.04 1.65
C MET A 353 50.04 -10.98 2.14
N ARG A 354 50.29 -9.70 1.81
CA ARG A 354 49.38 -8.60 2.16
C ARG A 354 48.00 -8.81 1.53
N GLN A 355 47.95 -9.18 0.25
CA GLN A 355 46.70 -9.45 -0.46
C GLN A 355 45.95 -10.67 0.12
N ALA A 356 46.65 -11.77 0.40
CA ALA A 356 46.03 -12.95 1.01
C ALA A 356 45.46 -12.67 2.41
N ARG A 357 46.17 -11.87 3.22
CA ARG A 357 45.68 -11.41 4.53
C ARG A 357 44.41 -10.57 4.40
N GLN A 358 44.35 -9.67 3.41
CA GLN A 358 43.18 -8.85 3.15
C GLN A 358 41.96 -9.71 2.79
N ILE A 359 42.11 -10.64 1.83
CA ILE A 359 41.04 -11.56 1.43
C ILE A 359 40.55 -12.39 2.64
N LYS A 360 41.47 -12.88 3.48
CA LYS A 360 41.13 -13.63 4.69
C LYS A 360 40.40 -12.78 5.73
N GLN A 361 40.76 -11.52 5.87
CA GLN A 361 40.05 -10.59 6.76
C GLN A 361 38.64 -10.30 6.25
N GLU A 362 38.47 -10.08 4.94
CA GLU A 362 37.15 -9.89 4.32
C GLU A 362 36.25 -11.13 4.49
N GLN A 363 36.82 -12.34 4.38
CA GLN A 363 36.08 -13.57 4.70
C GLN A 363 35.59 -13.61 6.14
N ARG A 364 36.44 -13.25 7.11
CA ARG A 364 36.05 -13.20 8.53
C ARG A 364 34.94 -12.17 8.78
N ASN A 365 35.07 -10.98 8.21
CA ASN A 365 34.06 -9.94 8.37
C ASN A 365 32.71 -10.39 7.77
N ALA A 366 32.72 -11.04 6.60
CA ALA A 366 31.50 -11.55 5.99
C ALA A 366 30.85 -12.70 6.78
N VAL A 367 31.66 -13.60 7.34
CA VAL A 367 31.17 -14.68 8.21
C VAL A 367 30.55 -14.11 9.49
N ASN A 368 31.24 -13.19 10.17
CA ASN A 368 30.74 -12.58 11.41
C ASN A 368 29.38 -11.87 11.21
N SER A 369 29.18 -11.19 10.08
CA SER A 369 27.90 -10.56 9.74
C SER A 369 26.76 -11.58 9.61
N ASN A 370 27.01 -12.69 8.93
CA ASN A 370 25.99 -13.72 8.66
C ASN A 370 25.79 -14.69 9.85
N GLU A 371 26.83 -14.93 10.62
CA GLU A 371 26.83 -15.85 11.77
C GLU A 371 25.97 -15.32 12.91
N SER A 372 25.90 -14.01 13.15
CA SER A 372 25.04 -13.42 14.19
C SER A 372 23.55 -13.78 14.04
N LEU A 373 23.01 -13.79 12.81
CA LEU A 373 21.62 -14.17 12.53
C LEU A 373 21.42 -15.68 12.47
N MET A 374 22.41 -16.44 11.98
CA MET A 374 22.26 -17.88 11.85
C MET A 374 22.46 -18.62 13.18
N THR A 375 23.35 -18.13 14.04
CA THR A 375 23.56 -18.65 15.40
C THR A 375 22.35 -18.37 16.27
N THR A 376 21.82 -17.14 16.27
CA THR A 376 20.58 -16.83 16.99
C THR A 376 19.40 -17.69 16.52
N LEU A 377 19.26 -17.95 15.22
CA LEU A 377 18.24 -18.87 14.72
C LEU A 377 18.50 -20.33 15.14
N ALA A 378 19.75 -20.79 15.09
CA ALA A 378 20.11 -22.14 15.53
C ALA A 378 19.85 -22.31 17.04
N ASP A 379 20.27 -21.35 17.85
CA ASP A 379 20.06 -21.30 19.30
C ASP A 379 18.57 -21.31 19.64
N VAL A 380 17.76 -20.50 18.93
CA VAL A 380 16.29 -20.50 19.08
C VAL A 380 15.69 -21.84 18.68
N THR A 381 16.16 -22.48 17.60
CA THR A 381 15.64 -23.81 17.23
C THR A 381 16.03 -24.89 18.22
N GLU A 382 17.21 -24.79 18.82
CA GLU A 382 17.66 -25.72 19.86
C GLU A 382 16.88 -25.52 21.17
N GLU A 383 16.61 -24.26 21.54
CA GLU A 383 15.77 -23.90 22.68
C GLU A 383 14.33 -24.39 22.48
N GLN A 384 13.75 -24.22 21.29
CA GLN A 384 12.43 -24.77 20.95
C GLN A 384 12.38 -26.29 21.10
N LYS A 385 13.41 -27.01 20.63
CA LYS A 385 13.50 -28.47 20.76
C LYS A 385 13.64 -28.91 22.22
N ASN A 386 14.37 -28.15 23.04
CA ASN A 386 14.49 -28.43 24.47
C ASN A 386 13.18 -28.16 25.22
N ASN A 387 12.48 -27.08 24.86
CA ASN A 387 11.16 -26.76 25.39
C ASN A 387 10.13 -27.85 25.03
N GLU A 388 10.13 -28.35 23.80
CA GLU A 388 9.26 -29.44 23.38
C GLU A 388 9.50 -30.74 24.18
N LYS A 389 10.78 -31.09 24.42
CA LYS A 389 11.13 -32.22 25.30
C LYS A 389 10.62 -32.02 26.73
N SER A 390 10.74 -30.82 27.28
CA SER A 390 10.26 -30.52 28.64
C SER A 390 8.73 -30.60 28.72
N LEU A 391 8.01 -30.11 27.72
CA LEU A 391 6.56 -30.24 27.59
C LEU A 391 6.12 -31.70 27.54
N ASN A 392 6.84 -32.54 26.79
CA ASN A 392 6.53 -33.97 26.72
C ASN A 392 6.74 -34.68 28.07
N LYS A 393 7.78 -34.31 28.83
CA LYS A 393 7.96 -34.81 30.20
C LYS A 393 6.82 -34.38 31.13
N ILE A 394 6.38 -33.13 31.05
CA ILE A 394 5.25 -32.62 31.85
C ILE A 394 3.97 -33.37 31.48
N LYS A 395 3.68 -33.58 30.19
CA LYS A 395 2.53 -34.38 29.75
C LYS A 395 2.55 -35.80 30.31
N GLN A 396 3.71 -36.45 30.33
CA GLN A 396 3.86 -37.78 30.96
C GLN A 396 3.59 -37.74 32.47
N GLN A 397 4.08 -36.73 33.18
CA GLN A 397 3.82 -36.56 34.61
C GLN A 397 2.33 -36.32 34.89
N ILE A 398 1.64 -35.52 34.07
CA ILE A 398 0.20 -35.29 34.18
C ILE A 398 -0.56 -36.61 33.99
N GLY A 399 -0.22 -37.39 32.95
CA GLY A 399 -0.85 -38.71 32.73
C GLY A 399 -0.67 -39.68 33.90
N LEU A 400 0.53 -39.70 34.51
CA LEU A 400 0.80 -40.50 35.71
C LEU A 400 -0.02 -40.02 36.93
N ILE A 401 -0.24 -38.70 37.05
CA ILE A 401 -1.06 -38.12 38.13
C ILE A 401 -2.53 -38.49 37.91
N GLU A 402 -3.04 -38.40 36.68
CA GLU A 402 -4.40 -38.83 36.32
C GLU A 402 -4.62 -40.31 36.66
N GLU A 403 -3.67 -41.18 36.32
CA GLU A 403 -3.74 -42.62 36.67
C GLU A 403 -3.79 -42.85 38.18
N LYS A 404 -2.96 -42.11 38.95
CA LYS A 404 -2.97 -42.18 40.42
C LYS A 404 -4.28 -41.68 41.01
N LEU A 405 -4.88 -40.64 40.41
CA LEU A 405 -6.19 -40.10 40.81
C LEU A 405 -7.30 -41.13 40.60
N ILE A 406 -7.35 -41.77 39.44
CA ILE A 406 -8.30 -42.86 39.14
C ILE A 406 -8.12 -44.02 40.12
N ARG A 407 -6.86 -44.36 40.44
CA ARG A 407 -6.56 -45.43 41.41
C ARG A 407 -6.98 -45.06 42.85
N LEU A 408 -6.84 -43.79 43.23
CA LEU A 408 -7.33 -43.30 44.52
C LEU A 408 -8.86 -43.30 44.57
N GLU A 409 -9.52 -42.87 43.52
CA GLU A 409 -10.98 -42.86 43.41
C GLU A 409 -11.55 -44.28 43.51
N SER A 410 -10.98 -45.25 42.78
CA SER A 410 -11.39 -46.65 42.89
C SER A 410 -11.18 -47.23 44.29
N LYS A 411 -10.06 -46.92 44.95
CA LYS A 411 -9.84 -47.30 46.36
C LYS A 411 -10.86 -46.65 47.29
N LEU A 412 -11.16 -45.36 47.11
CA LEU A 412 -12.17 -44.66 47.89
C LEU A 412 -13.55 -45.33 47.72
N ASN A 413 -13.93 -45.66 46.49
CA ASN A 413 -15.18 -46.37 46.19
C ASN A 413 -15.22 -47.77 46.83
N THR A 414 -14.11 -48.50 46.86
CA THR A 414 -14.06 -49.78 47.60
C THR A 414 -14.24 -49.60 49.11
N VAL A 415 -13.64 -48.56 49.69
CA VAL A 415 -13.81 -48.23 51.12
C VAL A 415 -15.25 -47.82 51.41
N ILE A 416 -15.84 -46.97 50.56
CA ILE A 416 -17.26 -46.57 50.65
C ILE A 416 -18.16 -47.82 50.60
N ASN A 417 -17.90 -48.76 49.67
CA ASN A 417 -18.67 -50.01 49.56
C ASN A 417 -18.52 -50.93 50.77
N ILE A 418 -17.35 -50.96 51.43
CA ILE A 418 -17.16 -51.72 52.67
C ILE A 418 -17.90 -51.05 53.83
N LEU A 419 -17.85 -49.71 53.93
CA LEU A 419 -18.59 -48.93 54.93
C LEU A 419 -20.11 -49.09 54.76
N THR A 420 -20.65 -49.01 53.53
CA THR A 420 -22.08 -49.23 53.29
C THR A 420 -22.51 -50.67 53.54
N LYS A 421 -21.62 -51.67 53.40
CA LYS A 421 -21.89 -53.07 53.79
C LYS A 421 -21.79 -53.34 55.29
N THR A 422 -21.03 -52.56 56.05
CA THR A 422 -20.89 -52.72 57.51
C THR A 422 -21.91 -51.90 58.31
N ILE A 423 -22.50 -50.88 57.69
CA ILE A 423 -23.54 -50.04 58.32
C ILE A 423 -24.96 -50.67 58.41
N PRO A 424 -25.38 -51.76 57.72
CA PRO A 424 -26.71 -52.33 57.93
C PRO A 424 -26.87 -53.15 59.22
N GLU A 425 -25.80 -53.46 59.97
CA GLU A 425 -25.92 -54.30 61.18
C GLU A 425 -26.05 -53.50 62.49
N ARG A 426 -25.90 -52.16 62.48
CA ARG A 426 -26.00 -51.34 63.70
C ARG A 426 -27.36 -50.68 63.94
N GLN A 427 -28.35 -50.89 63.07
CA GLN A 427 -29.72 -50.38 63.25
C GLN A 427 -30.79 -51.46 63.52
N GLN A 428 -30.42 -52.72 63.78
CA GLN A 428 -31.37 -53.77 64.19
C GLN A 428 -31.31 -54.16 65.68
N HIS A 429 -30.57 -53.43 66.51
CA HIS A 429 -30.58 -53.58 67.98
C HIS A 429 -30.75 -52.23 68.69
N SER A 430 -31.87 -51.52 68.45
CA SER A 430 -32.45 -50.58 69.45
C SER A 430 -33.81 -50.07 68.99
N TRP A 431 -34.89 -50.81 69.25
CA TRP A 431 -36.29 -50.38 69.54
C TRP A 431 -37.07 -51.68 69.84
N LEU A 432 -37.16 -52.19 71.08
CA LEU A 432 -38.17 -51.80 72.09
C LEU A 432 -38.82 -50.44 71.92
#